data_AF-A0A9N9FXT0-F1
#
_entry.id   AF-A0A9N9FXT0-F1
#
_cell.length_a   1.000
_cell.length_b   1.000
_cell.length_c   1.000
_cell.angle_alpha   90.00
_cell.angle_beta   90.00
_cell.angle_gamma   90.00
#
_symmetry.space_group_name_H-M   'P 1'
#
loop_
_entity.id
_entity.type
_entity.pdbx_description
1 polymer ?
#
loop_
_entity_poly.entity_id
_entity_poly.type
_entity_poly.pdbx_seq_one_letter_code
_entity_poly.pdbx_strand_id
1 'polypeptide(L)'
;MTRIISSNPLLGLSSKQKVASFSWLNLRNLLGKNNANKAEIKSISNTATNRTATSIIDDKKETSPVKFAENDKETSVEFAEPSHENEKEIKDQKAKKRTFHKWTTRDQEKLEQAMKIYGKDWEKISKHYFDSKRSPPSIYEKYCKNLKESKAVNSKYMKWTSEEDRTLEKAVATLGEGNWQEIAKEFLPSKSGPQILNRWKIISSKKRGNWTPEEDKALREFVKTHGFKWSLASEVFKRPHVRIFERWDRYVAPGLKSGPWSKEELEILKDAVEKFGTDWDQIKKALPHRSLYFIKQKYRNSPSVRTEFNKGPWSLNEELTLVEAVNKYGRRWNDVSNMIGTRSPDQCCCYYSKTKL
;
A
#
# COMPACT_ATOMS: atom_id res chain seq x y z
N MET A 1 83.58 2.09 -18.34
CA MET A 1 82.54 1.97 -19.40
C MET A 1 81.26 1.47 -18.74
N THR A 2 80.04 1.94 -19.00
CA THR A 2 79.53 3.16 -19.67
C THR A 2 78.12 3.46 -19.09
N ARG A 3 77.52 4.63 -19.37
CA ARG A 3 76.17 5.00 -18.88
C ARG A 3 75.03 4.48 -19.77
N ILE A 4 73.81 4.45 -19.20
CA ILE A 4 72.47 4.91 -19.68
C ILE A 4 71.42 4.17 -18.82
N ILE A 5 70.84 4.74 -17.74
CA ILE A 5 69.72 5.72 -17.64
C ILE A 5 68.40 5.27 -18.29
N SER A 6 67.38 4.97 -17.48
CA SER A 6 65.99 5.43 -17.72
C SER A 6 65.13 5.47 -16.45
N SER A 7 64.79 6.69 -16.04
CA SER A 7 63.45 7.16 -15.64
C SER A 7 62.59 6.30 -14.69
N ASN A 8 62.52 6.71 -13.42
CA ASN A 8 61.44 6.35 -12.49
C ASN A 8 60.48 7.55 -12.31
N PRO A 9 59.25 7.53 -12.88
CA PRO A 9 58.33 8.65 -12.78
C PRO A 9 57.45 8.58 -11.51
N LEU A 10 57.86 9.38 -10.50
CA LEU A 10 57.03 10.10 -9.53
C LEU A 10 55.89 9.29 -8.84
N LEU A 11 55.98 8.98 -7.53
CA LEU A 11 55.92 9.96 -6.42
C LEU A 11 54.96 11.12 -6.69
N GLY A 12 53.64 10.88 -6.50
CA GLY A 12 52.64 11.91 -6.74
C GLY A 12 51.23 11.64 -6.19
N LEU A 13 51.06 10.86 -5.12
CA LEU A 13 49.73 10.58 -4.54
C LEU A 13 49.70 10.78 -3.02
N SER A 14 48.72 11.58 -2.57
CA SER A 14 48.55 12.03 -1.19
C SER A 14 48.14 10.91 -0.23
N SER A 15 48.54 11.04 1.05
CA SER A 15 48.15 10.16 2.16
C SER A 15 46.63 9.92 2.28
N LYS A 16 45.78 10.80 1.73
CA LYS A 16 44.32 10.63 1.70
C LYS A 16 43.83 9.47 0.79
N GLN A 17 44.62 8.97 -0.16
CA GLN A 17 44.20 7.87 -1.03
C GLN A 17 44.53 6.47 -0.51
N LYS A 18 45.56 6.32 0.34
CA LYS A 18 45.93 5.00 0.92
C LYS A 18 44.98 4.52 2.03
N VAL A 19 44.21 5.43 2.66
CA VAL A 19 43.26 5.10 3.74
C VAL A 19 41.92 4.55 3.19
N ALA A 20 41.55 4.91 1.95
CA ALA A 20 40.27 4.54 1.36
C ALA A 20 40.15 3.03 1.01
N SER A 21 41.20 2.41 0.48
CA SER A 21 41.19 0.99 0.11
C SER A 21 41.18 0.06 1.32
N PHE A 22 41.89 0.41 2.39
CA PHE A 22 41.94 -0.35 3.64
C PHE A 22 40.62 -0.31 4.41
N SER A 23 39.92 0.84 4.42
CA SER A 23 38.61 0.97 5.05
C SER A 23 37.55 0.09 4.35
N TRP A 24 37.54 0.04 3.02
CA TRP A 24 36.54 -0.70 2.25
C TRP A 24 36.68 -2.23 2.41
N LEU A 25 37.91 -2.77 2.46
CA LEU A 25 38.11 -4.18 2.79
C LEU A 25 37.71 -4.49 4.23
N ASN A 26 38.03 -3.64 5.21
CA ASN A 26 37.63 -3.88 6.60
C ASN A 26 36.11 -3.84 6.80
N LEU A 27 35.39 -2.91 6.15
CA LEU A 27 33.93 -2.86 6.18
C LEU A 27 33.32 -4.10 5.52
N ARG A 28 33.90 -4.55 4.41
CA ARG A 28 33.51 -5.80 3.73
C ARG A 28 33.81 -7.05 4.56
N ASN A 29 34.89 -7.08 5.34
CA ASN A 29 35.22 -8.20 6.24
C ASN A 29 34.28 -8.24 7.46
N LEU A 30 33.90 -7.08 8.01
CA LEU A 30 32.90 -6.95 9.07
C LEU A 30 31.51 -7.45 8.64
N LEU A 31 31.15 -7.27 7.37
CA LEU A 31 29.90 -7.76 6.77
C LEU A 31 30.09 -9.08 5.99
N GLY A 32 31.29 -9.68 6.07
CA GLY A 32 31.84 -10.60 5.08
C GLY A 32 31.54 -12.09 5.27
N LYS A 33 30.76 -12.46 6.28
CA LYS A 33 30.20 -13.82 6.37
C LYS A 33 28.89 -13.91 5.57
N ASN A 34 29.00 -13.87 4.24
CA ASN A 34 28.13 -14.59 3.28
C ASN A 34 28.44 -14.21 1.80
N ASN A 35 28.92 -15.22 1.06
CA ASN A 35 29.05 -15.38 -0.40
C ASN A 35 29.59 -14.25 -1.31
N ALA A 36 30.56 -14.66 -2.12
CA ALA A 36 31.04 -13.94 -3.30
C ALA A 36 30.29 -14.39 -4.57
N ASN A 37 30.06 -13.47 -5.49
CA ASN A 37 30.59 -13.52 -6.86
C ASN A 37 30.40 -12.16 -7.56
N LYS A 38 31.00 -11.98 -8.74
CA LYS A 38 31.46 -10.68 -9.28
C LYS A 38 31.26 -10.62 -10.80
N ALA A 39 31.28 -9.40 -11.35
CA ALA A 39 31.15 -9.03 -12.78
C ALA A 39 29.69 -9.02 -13.30
N GLU A 40 29.27 -8.14 -14.22
CA GLU A 40 29.99 -7.09 -14.95
C GLU A 40 29.05 -5.90 -15.32
N ILE A 41 29.60 -4.75 -15.73
CA ILE A 41 28.84 -3.53 -16.10
C ILE A 41 29.06 -3.20 -17.58
N LYS A 42 27.99 -2.90 -18.34
CA LYS A 42 28.06 -2.06 -19.55
C LYS A 42 26.72 -1.41 -19.93
N SER A 43 26.77 -0.07 -20.04
CA SER A 43 26.05 0.85 -20.96
C SER A 43 24.70 0.48 -21.60
N ILE A 44 23.74 1.44 -21.60
CA ILE A 44 23.31 2.19 -22.81
C ILE A 44 22.51 3.44 -22.39
N SER A 45 22.53 4.47 -23.24
CA SER A 45 22.01 5.83 -23.02
C SER A 45 20.73 6.16 -23.80
N ASN A 46 19.98 7.12 -23.25
CA ASN A 46 19.11 8.12 -23.92
C ASN A 46 18.14 7.72 -25.05
N THR A 47 16.87 8.10 -24.88
CA THR A 47 16.16 8.94 -25.88
C THR A 47 14.97 9.63 -25.22
N ALA A 48 14.59 10.80 -25.73
CA ALA A 48 13.45 11.59 -25.26
C ALA A 48 12.69 12.17 -26.46
N THR A 49 11.36 12.29 -26.38
CA THR A 49 10.56 13.20 -27.22
C THR A 49 9.22 13.54 -26.56
N ASN A 50 8.84 14.82 -26.61
CA ASN A 50 7.53 15.35 -26.19
C ASN A 50 6.50 15.33 -27.33
N ARG A 51 5.20 15.44 -26.98
CA ARG A 51 4.18 16.32 -27.60
C ARG A 51 2.87 16.22 -26.78
N THR A 52 2.39 17.27 -26.10
CA THR A 52 1.64 18.49 -26.56
C THR A 52 0.12 18.26 -26.56
N ALA A 53 -0.65 19.29 -26.15
CA ALA A 53 -2.08 19.23 -25.81
C ALA A 53 -2.94 20.29 -26.55
N THR A 54 -4.27 20.07 -26.52
CA THR A 54 -5.39 20.98 -26.84
C THR A 54 -6.62 20.40 -26.08
N SER A 55 -7.37 21.06 -25.19
CA SER A 55 -8.11 22.35 -25.27
C SER A 55 -9.25 22.26 -26.31
N ILE A 56 -10.55 22.47 -26.02
CA ILE A 56 -11.23 23.75 -25.69
C ILE A 56 -12.76 23.53 -25.36
N ILE A 57 -13.35 24.29 -24.41
CA ILE A 57 -14.79 24.72 -24.20
C ILE A 57 -15.93 23.66 -24.01
N ASP A 58 -17.10 23.95 -23.38
CA ASP A 58 -17.49 24.65 -22.12
C ASP A 58 -19.03 24.52 -21.90
N ASP A 59 -19.52 24.94 -20.73
CA ASP A 59 -20.90 25.37 -20.37
C ASP A 59 -22.13 24.42 -20.23
N LYS A 60 -22.61 24.29 -18.96
CA LYS A 60 -23.89 24.77 -18.34
C LYS A 60 -25.24 24.55 -19.11
N LYS A 61 -26.43 24.37 -18.49
CA LYS A 61 -26.90 24.41 -17.08
C LYS A 61 -28.24 23.66 -16.88
N GLU A 62 -28.77 23.66 -15.64
CA GLU A 62 -30.01 22.99 -15.18
C GLU A 62 -31.34 23.66 -15.61
N THR A 63 -32.47 22.93 -15.60
CA THR A 63 -33.59 23.08 -14.62
C THR A 63 -34.86 22.26 -14.98
N SER A 64 -35.59 21.78 -13.96
CA SER A 64 -36.94 21.17 -14.01
C SER A 64 -38.02 22.24 -13.63
N PRO A 65 -39.29 21.95 -13.22
CA PRO A 65 -40.18 20.77 -13.25
C PRO A 65 -41.66 21.11 -13.69
N VAL A 66 -42.68 20.44 -13.11
CA VAL A 66 -44.17 20.72 -13.09
C VAL A 66 -45.00 19.99 -14.17
N LYS A 67 -46.23 19.46 -13.98
CA LYS A 67 -47.01 18.73 -12.93
C LYS A 67 -48.37 18.38 -13.60
N PHE A 68 -48.98 17.27 -13.15
CA PHE A 68 -50.41 16.88 -13.13
C PHE A 68 -51.51 17.73 -13.80
N ALA A 69 -52.47 17.02 -14.41
CA ALA A 69 -53.91 17.31 -14.33
C ALA A 69 -54.72 15.99 -14.35
N GLU A 70 -55.75 15.90 -13.52
CA GLU A 70 -56.75 14.83 -13.46
C GLU A 70 -57.91 15.11 -14.44
N ASN A 71 -58.71 14.09 -14.77
CA ASN A 71 -60.16 14.26 -14.80
C ASN A 71 -60.90 12.93 -14.81
N ASP A 72 -61.85 12.80 -13.89
CA ASP A 72 -62.79 11.70 -13.80
C ASP A 72 -63.92 11.83 -14.83
N LYS A 73 -64.62 10.71 -15.11
CA LYS A 73 -66.08 10.69 -14.94
C LYS A 73 -66.66 9.27 -14.90
N GLU A 74 -67.68 9.13 -14.07
CA GLU A 74 -68.37 7.90 -13.72
C GLU A 74 -69.28 7.40 -14.85
N THR A 75 -69.59 6.11 -14.85
CA THR A 75 -70.98 5.61 -14.82
C THR A 75 -70.97 4.15 -14.33
N SER A 76 -71.78 3.87 -13.32
CA SER A 76 -71.92 2.57 -12.67
C SER A 76 -73.05 1.74 -13.28
N VAL A 77 -72.81 0.44 -13.50
CA VAL A 77 -73.85 -0.59 -13.66
C VAL A 77 -73.38 -1.89 -12.99
N GLU A 78 -73.93 -2.16 -11.81
CA GLU A 78 -74.06 -3.51 -11.21
C GLU A 78 -75.19 -4.28 -11.94
N PHE A 79 -75.31 -5.61 -11.96
CA PHE A 79 -74.49 -6.73 -11.48
C PHE A 79 -74.84 -7.93 -12.38
N ALA A 80 -73.87 -8.77 -12.75
CA ALA A 80 -74.15 -10.10 -13.31
C ALA A 80 -72.98 -11.04 -12.97
N GLU A 81 -73.22 -12.04 -12.13
CA GLU A 81 -72.17 -12.98 -11.72
C GLU A 81 -71.74 -13.92 -12.87
N PRO A 82 -70.46 -14.35 -12.92
CA PRO A 82 -69.88 -14.89 -14.15
C PRO A 82 -70.08 -16.40 -14.27
N SER A 83 -70.41 -16.88 -15.47
CA SER A 83 -70.35 -18.30 -15.79
C SER A 83 -68.90 -18.81 -15.86
N HIS A 84 -68.68 -20.02 -15.36
CA HIS A 84 -67.39 -20.46 -14.81
C HIS A 84 -66.37 -21.00 -15.85
N GLU A 85 -66.45 -20.58 -17.11
CA GLU A 85 -65.73 -21.21 -18.23
C GLU A 85 -64.50 -20.44 -18.74
N ASN A 86 -64.48 -19.09 -18.66
CA ASN A 86 -63.39 -18.28 -19.25
C ASN A 86 -62.06 -18.25 -18.44
N GLU A 87 -62.00 -18.85 -17.25
CA GLU A 87 -60.74 -18.91 -16.48
C GLU A 87 -59.71 -19.93 -17.02
N LYS A 88 -60.15 -20.95 -17.76
CA LYS A 88 -59.24 -22.02 -18.22
C LYS A 88 -58.35 -21.58 -19.39
N GLU A 89 -58.89 -20.87 -20.38
CA GLU A 89 -58.10 -20.39 -21.53
C GLU A 89 -57.01 -19.37 -21.16
N ILE A 90 -57.23 -18.55 -20.12
CA ILE A 90 -56.23 -17.58 -19.64
C ILE A 90 -55.10 -18.28 -18.85
N LYS A 91 -55.37 -19.44 -18.25
CA LYS A 91 -54.36 -20.22 -17.50
C LYS A 91 -53.45 -21.04 -18.43
N ASP A 92 -53.96 -21.59 -19.53
CA ASP A 92 -53.17 -22.44 -20.44
C ASP A 92 -52.13 -21.67 -21.28
N GLN A 93 -52.31 -20.37 -21.56
CA GLN A 93 -51.24 -19.58 -22.19
C GLN A 93 -50.06 -19.28 -21.25
N LYS A 94 -50.24 -19.39 -19.92
CA LYS A 94 -49.19 -19.14 -18.91
C LYS A 94 -48.39 -20.39 -18.50
N ALA A 95 -48.65 -21.55 -19.11
CA ALA A 95 -48.01 -22.83 -18.78
C ALA A 95 -46.85 -23.26 -19.71
N LYS A 96 -46.30 -22.36 -20.56
CA LYS A 96 -45.02 -22.64 -21.24
C LYS A 96 -43.89 -22.71 -20.20
N LYS A 97 -43.53 -23.93 -19.77
CA LYS A 97 -42.41 -24.23 -18.87
C LYS A 97 -41.19 -23.36 -19.25
N ARG A 98 -40.77 -22.45 -18.36
CA ARG A 98 -39.58 -21.62 -18.56
C ARG A 98 -38.36 -22.52 -18.62
N THR A 99 -37.95 -22.89 -19.83
CA THR A 99 -36.76 -23.70 -20.09
C THR A 99 -35.54 -23.02 -19.47
N PHE A 100 -34.98 -23.62 -18.42
CA PHE A 100 -33.83 -23.09 -17.70
C PHE A 100 -32.59 -23.09 -18.61
N HIS A 101 -32.37 -21.97 -19.31
CA HIS A 101 -31.25 -21.83 -20.24
C HIS A 101 -29.94 -21.69 -19.45
N LYS A 102 -29.19 -22.79 -19.34
CA LYS A 102 -27.83 -22.79 -18.81
C LYS A 102 -26.99 -21.72 -19.54
N TRP A 103 -26.14 -21.00 -18.81
CA TRP A 103 -25.21 -20.04 -19.42
C TRP A 103 -24.11 -20.78 -20.19
N THR A 104 -23.93 -20.44 -21.46
CA THR A 104 -22.91 -21.00 -22.35
C THR A 104 -21.70 -20.06 -22.49
N THR A 105 -20.59 -20.54 -23.05
CA THR A 105 -19.44 -19.69 -23.42
C THR A 105 -19.84 -18.59 -24.41
N ARG A 106 -20.71 -18.92 -25.37
CA ARG A 106 -21.25 -17.95 -26.33
C ARG A 106 -22.15 -16.88 -25.68
N ASP A 107 -22.90 -17.23 -24.64
CA ASP A 107 -23.65 -16.24 -23.85
C ASP A 107 -22.70 -15.33 -23.04
N GLN A 108 -21.57 -15.85 -22.57
CA GLN A 108 -20.55 -15.09 -21.87
C GLN A 108 -19.85 -14.09 -22.80
N GLU A 109 -19.44 -14.52 -24.00
CA GLU A 109 -18.88 -13.66 -25.05
C GLU A 109 -19.86 -12.55 -25.46
N LYS A 110 -21.14 -12.91 -25.67
CA LYS A 110 -22.22 -11.95 -25.93
C LYS A 110 -22.34 -10.90 -24.84
N LEU A 111 -22.32 -11.32 -23.56
CA LEU A 111 -22.39 -10.40 -22.42
C LEU A 111 -21.19 -9.45 -22.40
N GLU A 112 -19.98 -9.96 -22.62
CA GLU A 112 -18.75 -9.15 -22.66
C GLU A 112 -18.74 -8.16 -23.84
N GLN A 113 -19.25 -8.56 -25.01
CA GLN A 113 -19.39 -7.67 -26.16
C GLN A 113 -20.46 -6.60 -25.91
N ALA A 114 -21.62 -6.99 -25.38
CA ALA A 114 -22.72 -6.07 -25.07
C ALA A 114 -22.31 -5.04 -24.02
N MET A 115 -21.53 -5.44 -23.01
CA MET A 115 -20.95 -4.55 -22.01
C MET A 115 -19.99 -3.50 -22.59
N LYS A 116 -19.26 -3.82 -23.66
CA LYS A 116 -18.37 -2.84 -24.33
C LYS A 116 -19.15 -1.75 -25.07
N ILE A 117 -20.38 -2.03 -25.52
CA ILE A 117 -21.22 -1.09 -26.29
C ILE A 117 -22.22 -0.35 -25.39
N TYR A 118 -22.92 -1.06 -24.50
CA TYR A 118 -24.02 -0.53 -23.69
C TYR A 118 -23.70 -0.40 -22.19
N GLY A 119 -22.47 -0.73 -21.75
CA GLY A 119 -22.05 -0.60 -20.37
C GLY A 119 -22.83 -1.50 -19.41
N LYS A 120 -23.63 -0.89 -18.52
CA LYS A 120 -24.49 -1.57 -17.53
C LYS A 120 -25.98 -1.39 -17.81
N ASP A 121 -26.34 -1.06 -19.05
CA ASP A 121 -27.74 -0.95 -19.47
C ASP A 121 -28.33 -2.35 -19.72
N TRP A 122 -28.82 -2.97 -18.66
CA TRP A 122 -29.29 -4.36 -18.68
C TRP A 122 -30.52 -4.57 -19.57
N GLU A 123 -31.33 -3.53 -19.80
CA GLU A 123 -32.50 -3.58 -20.68
C GLU A 123 -32.07 -3.60 -22.15
N LYS A 124 -31.16 -2.71 -22.56
CA LYS A 124 -30.57 -2.75 -23.91
C LYS A 124 -29.81 -4.05 -24.14
N ILE A 125 -29.03 -4.52 -23.17
CA ILE A 125 -28.29 -5.80 -23.28
C ILE A 125 -29.28 -6.98 -23.42
N SER A 126 -30.34 -7.03 -22.61
CA SER A 126 -31.41 -8.04 -22.72
C SER A 126 -32.06 -8.04 -24.10
N LYS A 127 -32.49 -6.86 -24.58
CA LYS A 127 -33.21 -6.68 -25.85
C LYS A 127 -32.35 -6.98 -27.08
N HIS A 128 -31.12 -6.46 -27.13
CA HIS A 128 -30.29 -6.47 -28.35
C HIS A 128 -29.32 -7.65 -28.47
N TYR A 129 -28.92 -8.29 -27.36
CA TYR A 129 -27.96 -9.41 -27.38
C TYR A 129 -28.55 -10.77 -27.01
N PHE A 130 -29.68 -10.77 -26.28
CA PHE A 130 -30.36 -11.96 -25.80
C PHE A 130 -31.82 -12.08 -26.26
N ASP A 131 -32.28 -11.24 -27.19
CA ASP A 131 -33.65 -11.22 -27.75
C ASP A 131 -34.76 -11.22 -26.68
N SER A 132 -34.51 -10.58 -25.53
CA SER A 132 -35.35 -10.66 -24.31
C SER A 132 -35.54 -12.08 -23.71
N LYS A 133 -34.84 -13.10 -24.22
CA LYS A 133 -34.86 -14.49 -23.71
C LYS A 133 -34.12 -14.65 -22.37
N ARG A 134 -33.24 -13.71 -22.02
CA ARG A 134 -32.66 -13.55 -20.68
C ARG A 134 -33.10 -12.21 -20.09
N SER A 135 -33.69 -12.23 -18.89
CA SER A 135 -34.18 -11.03 -18.24
C SER A 135 -33.02 -10.15 -17.71
N PRO A 136 -33.20 -8.81 -17.62
CA PRO A 136 -32.19 -7.90 -17.08
C PRO A 136 -31.63 -8.33 -15.71
N PRO A 137 -32.43 -8.82 -14.73
CA PRO A 137 -31.90 -9.32 -13.46
C PRO A 137 -30.99 -10.55 -13.61
N SER A 138 -31.29 -11.48 -14.53
CA SER A 138 -30.46 -12.67 -14.76
C SER A 138 -29.10 -12.31 -15.38
N ILE A 139 -29.08 -11.28 -16.23
CA ILE A 139 -27.86 -10.75 -16.84
C ILE A 139 -27.01 -10.04 -15.78
N TYR A 140 -27.63 -9.20 -14.94
CA TYR A 140 -26.97 -8.56 -13.80
C TYR A 140 -26.40 -9.59 -12.81
N GLU A 141 -27.15 -10.63 -12.46
CA GLU A 141 -26.69 -11.71 -11.58
C GLU A 141 -25.45 -12.43 -12.15
N LYS A 142 -25.48 -12.78 -13.44
CA LYS A 142 -24.33 -13.38 -14.14
C LYS A 142 -23.12 -12.45 -14.15
N TYR A 143 -23.31 -11.15 -14.42
CA TYR A 143 -22.25 -10.15 -14.34
C TYR A 143 -21.65 -10.06 -12.92
N CYS A 144 -22.48 -10.00 -11.88
CA CYS A 144 -22.05 -10.01 -10.50
C CYS A 144 -21.30 -11.29 -10.11
N LYS A 145 -21.70 -12.45 -10.64
CA LYS A 145 -20.99 -13.72 -10.46
C LYS A 145 -19.62 -13.69 -11.15
N ASN A 146 -19.55 -13.23 -12.39
CA ASN A 146 -18.29 -13.04 -13.13
C ASN A 146 -17.33 -12.06 -12.42
N LEU A 147 -17.86 -10.98 -11.81
CA LEU A 147 -17.08 -10.06 -10.98
C LEU A 147 -16.55 -10.72 -9.71
N LYS A 148 -17.32 -11.59 -9.06
CA LYS A 148 -16.86 -12.36 -7.89
C LYS A 148 -15.81 -13.37 -8.28
N GLU A 149 -16.01 -14.10 -9.39
CA GLU A 149 -15.07 -15.09 -9.93
C GLU A 149 -13.75 -14.43 -10.36
N SER A 150 -13.79 -13.36 -11.16
CA SER A 150 -12.58 -12.61 -11.55
C SER A 150 -11.85 -11.99 -10.36
N LYS A 151 -12.56 -11.45 -9.35
CA LYS A 151 -11.94 -11.00 -8.09
C LYS A 151 -11.32 -12.14 -7.30
N ALA A 152 -11.97 -13.32 -7.23
CA ALA A 152 -11.44 -14.49 -6.54
C ALA A 152 -10.22 -15.08 -7.25
N VAL A 153 -10.24 -15.15 -8.58
CA VAL A 153 -9.11 -15.56 -9.43
C VAL A 153 -7.94 -14.59 -9.27
N ASN A 154 -8.18 -13.29 -9.36
CA ASN A 154 -7.15 -12.27 -9.12
C ASN A 154 -6.58 -12.38 -7.69
N SER A 155 -7.44 -12.52 -6.66
CA SER A 155 -7.03 -12.72 -5.27
C SER A 155 -6.19 -14.00 -5.07
N LYS A 156 -6.53 -15.09 -5.77
CA LYS A 156 -5.75 -16.34 -5.79
C LYS A 156 -4.35 -16.11 -6.36
N TYR A 157 -4.22 -15.36 -7.46
CA TYR A 157 -2.92 -15.05 -8.06
C TYR A 157 -2.12 -13.99 -7.27
N MET A 158 -2.76 -13.09 -6.53
CA MET A 158 -2.07 -12.15 -5.62
C MET A 158 -1.53 -12.81 -4.35
N LYS A 159 -2.08 -13.97 -3.95
CA LYS A 159 -1.62 -14.69 -2.76
C LYS A 159 -0.29 -15.41 -3.05
N TRP A 160 0.66 -15.23 -2.15
CA TRP A 160 1.98 -15.86 -2.19
C TRP A 160 2.03 -17.07 -1.27
N THR A 161 2.60 -18.16 -1.77
CA THR A 161 2.82 -19.42 -1.05
C THR A 161 4.28 -19.58 -0.61
N SER A 162 4.52 -20.47 0.36
CA SER A 162 5.88 -20.80 0.82
C SER A 162 6.72 -21.56 -0.22
N GLU A 163 6.11 -22.09 -1.29
CA GLU A 163 6.85 -22.62 -2.44
C GLU A 163 7.30 -21.48 -3.35
N GLU A 164 6.39 -20.58 -3.73
CA GLU A 164 6.74 -19.41 -4.55
C GLU A 164 7.80 -18.52 -3.90
N ASP A 165 7.78 -18.38 -2.57
CA ASP A 165 8.84 -17.71 -1.80
C ASP A 165 10.20 -18.43 -1.95
N ARG A 166 10.23 -19.77 -1.85
CA ARG A 166 11.46 -20.57 -2.02
C ARG A 166 11.97 -20.54 -3.45
N THR A 167 11.08 -20.60 -4.44
CA THR A 167 11.41 -20.46 -5.86
C THR A 167 11.97 -19.07 -6.15
N LEU A 168 11.35 -18.02 -5.61
CA LEU A 168 11.86 -16.64 -5.72
C LEU A 168 13.25 -16.50 -5.11
N GLU A 169 13.49 -17.07 -3.94
CA GLU A 169 14.80 -17.05 -3.28
C GLU A 169 15.88 -17.75 -4.11
N LYS A 170 15.58 -18.90 -4.70
CA LYS A 170 16.48 -19.59 -5.64
C LYS A 170 16.73 -18.74 -6.89
N ALA A 171 15.67 -18.22 -7.51
CA ALA A 171 15.76 -17.43 -8.74
C ALA A 171 16.58 -16.15 -8.56
N VAL A 172 16.47 -15.45 -7.43
CA VAL A 172 17.32 -14.29 -7.12
C VAL A 172 18.76 -14.70 -6.82
N ALA A 173 18.99 -15.88 -6.25
CA ALA A 173 20.34 -16.40 -6.05
C ALA A 173 21.03 -16.82 -7.36
N THR A 174 20.27 -17.25 -8.38
CA THR A 174 20.81 -17.65 -9.70
C THR A 174 20.91 -16.50 -10.70
N LEU A 175 19.85 -15.69 -10.84
CA LEU A 175 19.78 -14.58 -11.82
C LEU A 175 20.22 -13.23 -11.26
N GLY A 176 20.32 -13.09 -9.93
CA GLY A 176 20.66 -11.83 -9.26
C GLY A 176 19.46 -10.94 -8.90
N GLU A 177 19.69 -10.02 -7.95
CA GLU A 177 18.68 -9.06 -7.49
C GLU A 177 18.51 -7.93 -8.51
N GLY A 178 17.35 -7.91 -9.21
CA GLY A 178 17.03 -6.89 -10.22
C GLY A 178 16.25 -7.44 -11.42
N ASN A 179 16.46 -8.71 -11.76
CA ASN A 179 15.98 -9.33 -13.00
C ASN A 179 14.52 -9.83 -12.92
N TRP A 180 13.62 -8.99 -12.40
CA TRP A 180 12.26 -9.38 -12.01
C TRP A 180 11.37 -9.88 -13.15
N GLN A 181 11.59 -9.41 -14.38
CA GLN A 181 10.83 -9.86 -15.55
C GLN A 181 11.28 -11.23 -16.05
N GLU A 182 12.56 -11.54 -15.91
CA GLU A 182 13.13 -12.85 -16.23
C GLU A 182 12.73 -13.87 -15.17
N ILE A 183 12.85 -13.52 -13.89
CA ILE A 183 12.33 -14.30 -12.76
C ILE A 183 10.82 -14.56 -12.91
N ALA A 184 10.03 -13.57 -13.37
CA ALA A 184 8.62 -13.79 -13.70
C ALA A 184 8.44 -14.83 -14.82
N LYS A 185 9.14 -14.67 -15.94
CA LYS A 185 8.98 -15.53 -17.11
C LYS A 185 9.40 -16.98 -16.83
N GLU A 186 10.52 -17.19 -16.15
CA GLU A 186 11.15 -18.51 -16.02
C GLU A 186 10.73 -19.27 -14.75
N PHE A 187 10.53 -18.55 -13.64
CA PHE A 187 10.36 -19.17 -12.32
C PHE A 187 8.95 -18.97 -11.73
N LEU A 188 8.28 -17.87 -12.07
CA LEU A 188 6.99 -17.49 -11.47
C LEU A 188 6.01 -16.90 -12.51
N PRO A 189 5.61 -17.64 -13.56
CA PRO A 189 4.81 -17.11 -14.68
C PRO A 189 3.40 -16.63 -14.29
N SER A 190 2.93 -16.96 -13.08
CA SER A 190 1.68 -16.45 -12.49
C SER A 190 1.83 -15.11 -11.75
N LYS A 191 3.05 -14.55 -11.67
CA LYS A 191 3.39 -13.32 -10.96
C LYS A 191 4.09 -12.35 -11.90
N SER A 192 3.69 -11.08 -11.89
CA SER A 192 4.35 -10.03 -12.68
C SER A 192 5.62 -9.53 -11.99
N GLY A 193 6.62 -9.06 -12.76
CA GLY A 193 7.86 -8.50 -12.21
C GLY A 193 7.67 -7.51 -11.05
N PRO A 194 6.72 -6.55 -11.10
CA PRO A 194 6.42 -5.67 -9.96
C PRO A 194 5.91 -6.39 -8.70
N GLN A 195 5.13 -7.46 -8.84
CA GLN A 195 4.68 -8.28 -7.70
C GLN A 195 5.87 -9.04 -7.09
N ILE A 196 6.74 -9.57 -7.94
CA ILE A 196 7.95 -10.30 -7.53
C ILE A 196 8.91 -9.37 -6.78
N LEU A 197 9.21 -8.19 -7.32
CA LEU A 197 10.00 -7.15 -6.65
C LEU A 197 9.40 -6.79 -5.28
N ASN A 198 8.09 -6.57 -5.21
CA ASN A 198 7.44 -6.20 -3.95
C ASN A 198 7.43 -7.36 -2.93
N ARG A 199 7.32 -8.62 -3.39
CA ARG A 199 7.49 -9.79 -2.52
C ARG A 199 8.93 -9.93 -2.04
N TRP A 200 9.90 -9.80 -2.94
CA TRP A 200 11.32 -9.87 -2.60
C TRP A 200 11.73 -8.83 -1.56
N LYS A 201 11.24 -7.59 -1.67
CA LYS A 201 11.41 -6.55 -0.64
C LYS A 201 10.93 -7.02 0.74
N ILE A 202 9.83 -7.76 0.82
CA ILE A 202 9.30 -8.30 2.08
C ILE A 202 10.17 -9.46 2.59
N ILE A 203 10.50 -10.43 1.73
CA ILE A 203 11.33 -11.59 2.09
C ILE A 203 12.73 -11.15 2.56
N SER A 204 13.42 -10.35 1.75
CA SER A 204 14.77 -9.85 2.07
C SER A 204 14.79 -8.97 3.32
N SER A 205 13.75 -8.16 3.56
CA SER A 205 13.61 -7.39 4.80
C SER A 205 13.38 -8.28 6.03
N LYS A 206 12.60 -9.36 5.91
CA LYS A 206 12.42 -10.35 6.99
C LYS A 206 13.73 -11.11 7.28
N LYS A 207 14.42 -11.58 6.24
CA LYS A 207 15.69 -12.34 6.38
C LYS A 207 16.82 -11.52 7.02
N ARG A 208 16.90 -10.22 6.74
CA ARG A 208 17.89 -9.33 7.40
C ARG A 208 17.53 -8.99 8.84
N GLY A 209 16.33 -9.34 9.32
CA GLY A 209 15.92 -9.17 10.71
C GLY A 209 16.06 -7.74 11.26
N ASN A 210 16.14 -7.66 12.58
CA ASN A 210 16.39 -6.42 13.30
C ASN A 210 17.84 -5.96 13.10
N TRP A 211 18.08 -4.66 13.24
CA TRP A 211 19.42 -4.08 13.22
C TRP A 211 20.25 -4.57 14.41
N THR A 212 21.45 -5.10 14.15
CA THR A 212 22.37 -5.54 15.22
C THR A 212 23.30 -4.41 15.68
N PRO A 213 23.91 -4.50 16.88
CA PRO A 213 24.92 -3.53 17.33
C PRO A 213 26.14 -3.44 16.38
N GLU A 214 26.48 -4.52 15.70
CA GLU A 214 27.55 -4.60 14.71
C GLU A 214 27.17 -3.87 13.41
N GLU A 215 25.94 -4.04 12.93
CA GLU A 215 25.42 -3.24 11.81
C GLU A 215 25.38 -1.75 12.16
N ASP A 216 24.97 -1.38 13.38
CA ASP A 216 24.98 0.02 13.83
C ASP A 216 26.42 0.58 13.91
N LYS A 217 27.39 -0.24 14.34
CA LYS A 217 28.82 0.13 14.37
C LYS A 217 29.35 0.31 12.95
N ALA A 218 29.04 -0.61 12.04
CA ALA A 218 29.40 -0.51 10.63
C ALA A 218 28.73 0.71 9.97
N LEU A 219 27.50 1.06 10.34
CA LEU A 219 26.80 2.24 9.83
C LEU A 219 27.43 3.55 10.31
N ARG A 220 27.88 3.61 11.57
CA ARG A 220 28.71 4.73 12.08
C ARG A 220 30.00 4.89 11.30
N GLU A 221 30.74 3.81 11.07
CA GLU A 221 32.00 3.90 10.32
C GLU A 221 31.74 4.22 8.83
N PHE A 222 30.67 3.69 8.22
CA PHE A 222 30.26 4.05 6.86
C PHE A 222 29.99 5.54 6.72
N VAL A 223 29.17 6.13 7.60
CA VAL A 223 28.85 7.57 7.52
C VAL A 223 30.09 8.44 7.78
N LYS A 224 30.97 8.04 8.71
CA LYS A 224 32.25 8.72 8.97
C LYS A 224 33.20 8.69 7.77
N THR A 225 33.17 7.63 6.96
CA THR A 225 34.12 7.42 5.84
C THR A 225 33.58 7.86 4.47
N HIS A 226 32.26 7.73 4.24
CA HIS A 226 31.60 7.96 2.95
C HIS A 226 30.58 9.12 2.98
N GLY A 227 30.27 9.66 4.16
CA GLY A 227 29.21 10.65 4.36
C GLY A 227 27.81 10.03 4.26
N PHE A 228 26.80 10.89 4.09
CA PHE A 228 25.38 10.52 4.03
C PHE A 228 24.95 9.93 2.66
N LYS A 229 25.81 9.13 2.02
CA LYS A 229 25.56 8.50 0.71
C LYS A 229 24.67 7.26 0.85
N TRP A 230 23.40 7.46 1.19
CA TRP A 230 22.47 6.36 1.52
C TRP A 230 22.27 5.34 0.40
N SER A 231 22.32 5.76 -0.87
CA SER A 231 22.25 4.84 -2.02
C SER A 231 23.44 3.86 -2.03
N LEU A 232 24.66 4.35 -1.78
CA LEU A 232 25.85 3.50 -1.64
C LEU A 232 25.77 2.63 -0.38
N ALA A 233 25.24 3.17 0.73
CA ALA A 233 24.98 2.36 1.93
C ALA A 233 24.00 1.20 1.61
N SER A 234 23.04 1.43 0.72
CA SER A 234 22.08 0.40 0.26
C SER A 234 22.77 -0.80 -0.37
N GLU A 235 23.90 -0.61 -1.06
CA GLU A 235 24.68 -1.69 -1.66
C GLU A 235 25.53 -2.46 -0.64
N VAL A 236 25.93 -1.79 0.46
CA VAL A 236 26.79 -2.34 1.52
C VAL A 236 25.97 -3.12 2.54
N PHE A 237 24.97 -2.49 3.16
CA PHE A 237 24.08 -3.14 4.13
C PHE A 237 23.00 -3.99 3.45
N LYS A 238 22.89 -3.92 2.12
CA LYS A 238 21.87 -4.56 1.27
C LYS A 238 20.40 -4.16 1.59
N ARG A 239 20.14 -3.47 2.70
CA ARG A 239 18.84 -2.89 3.09
C ARG A 239 18.51 -1.68 2.19
N PRO A 240 17.23 -1.36 1.90
CA PRO A 240 16.88 -0.18 1.11
C PRO A 240 17.37 1.13 1.77
N HIS A 241 17.93 2.05 0.98
CA HIS A 241 18.52 3.31 1.48
C HIS A 241 17.65 4.08 2.49
N VAL A 242 16.32 4.13 2.26
CA VAL A 242 15.36 4.77 3.18
C VAL A 242 15.42 4.13 4.58
N ARG A 243 15.49 2.80 4.68
CA ARG A 243 15.56 2.06 5.96
C ARG A 243 16.88 2.28 6.68
N ILE A 244 17.95 2.54 5.93
CA ILE A 244 19.28 2.87 6.48
C ILE A 244 19.27 4.31 7.03
N PHE A 245 18.74 5.26 6.26
CA PHE A 245 18.54 6.63 6.72
C PHE A 245 17.65 6.69 7.98
N GLU A 246 16.50 5.99 7.98
CA GLU A 246 15.63 5.89 9.16
C GLU A 246 16.35 5.30 10.38
N ARG A 247 17.25 4.32 10.18
CA ARG A 247 18.05 3.76 11.29
C ARG A 247 19.04 4.79 11.82
N TRP A 248 19.71 5.50 10.91
CA TRP A 248 20.64 6.58 11.25
C TRP A 248 19.96 7.67 12.09
N ASP A 249 18.95 8.32 11.51
CA ASP A 249 18.23 9.47 12.08
C ASP A 249 17.53 9.16 13.42
N ARG A 250 17.10 7.92 13.63
CA ARG A 250 16.33 7.53 14.82
C ARG A 250 17.15 6.92 15.94
N TYR A 251 18.24 6.21 15.63
CA TYR A 251 18.92 5.36 16.62
C TYR A 251 20.46 5.45 16.61
N VAL A 252 21.09 5.69 15.45
CA VAL A 252 22.54 5.42 15.27
C VAL A 252 23.38 6.69 15.21
N ALA A 253 22.78 7.83 14.83
CA ALA A 253 23.46 9.12 14.82
C ALA A 253 24.02 9.48 16.21
N PRO A 254 25.22 10.09 16.28
CA PRO A 254 25.89 10.37 17.54
C PRO A 254 25.07 11.32 18.43
N GLY A 255 25.11 11.09 19.74
CA GLY A 255 24.39 11.91 20.73
C GLY A 255 22.90 11.60 20.90
N LEU A 256 22.34 10.63 20.17
CA LEU A 256 20.95 10.18 20.38
C LEU A 256 20.81 9.27 21.62
N LYS A 257 19.79 9.52 22.43
CA LYS A 257 19.37 8.69 23.56
C LYS A 257 18.26 7.71 23.14
N SER A 258 18.60 6.42 23.16
CA SER A 258 17.63 5.32 23.05
C SER A 258 17.29 4.78 24.45
N GLY A 259 16.10 5.09 24.95
CA GLY A 259 15.67 4.74 26.31
C GLY A 259 14.34 5.38 26.72
N PRO A 260 13.83 5.10 27.93
CA PRO A 260 12.62 5.73 28.46
C PRO A 260 12.78 7.25 28.55
N TRP A 261 11.67 7.98 28.53
CA TRP A 261 11.67 9.44 28.69
C TRP A 261 11.82 9.81 30.16
N SER A 262 12.76 10.69 30.49
CA SER A 262 12.90 11.25 31.84
C SER A 262 11.82 12.31 32.11
N LYS A 263 11.59 12.69 33.38
CA LYS A 263 10.58 13.72 33.70
C LYS A 263 10.98 15.08 33.11
N GLU A 264 12.26 15.39 33.16
CA GLU A 264 12.87 16.62 32.66
C GLU A 264 12.69 16.72 31.14
N GLU A 265 12.87 15.63 30.39
CA GLU A 265 12.60 15.59 28.94
C GLU A 265 11.11 15.78 28.61
N LEU A 266 10.19 15.43 29.53
CA LEU A 266 8.75 15.63 29.34
C LEU A 266 8.32 17.07 29.60
N GLU A 267 8.84 17.71 30.65
CA GLU A 267 8.57 19.12 30.90
C GLU A 267 9.18 19.99 29.79
N ILE A 268 10.43 19.73 29.36
CA ILE A 268 11.03 20.42 28.19
C ILE A 268 10.17 20.23 26.92
N LEU A 269 9.62 19.03 26.69
CA LEU A 269 8.73 18.79 25.55
C LEU A 269 7.42 19.58 25.67
N LYS A 270 6.83 19.64 26.87
CA LYS A 270 5.60 20.36 27.16
C LYS A 270 5.80 21.87 26.99
N ASP A 271 6.81 22.44 27.62
CA ASP A 271 7.14 23.87 27.55
C ASP A 271 7.48 24.30 26.11
N ALA A 272 8.21 23.46 25.36
CA ALA A 272 8.52 23.73 23.96
C ALA A 272 7.29 23.65 23.04
N VAL A 273 6.34 22.76 23.31
CA VAL A 273 5.06 22.68 22.60
C VAL A 273 4.15 23.86 22.96
N GLU A 274 4.11 24.28 24.21
CA GLU A 274 3.35 25.47 24.64
C GLU A 274 3.91 26.75 24.00
N LYS A 275 5.24 26.86 23.92
CA LYS A 275 5.93 28.03 23.33
C LYS A 275 5.96 28.08 21.80
N PHE A 276 6.10 26.93 21.13
CA PHE A 276 6.33 26.84 19.68
C PHE A 276 5.24 26.06 18.92
N GLY A 277 4.20 25.60 19.60
CA GLY A 277 3.09 24.83 19.00
C GLY A 277 3.55 23.51 18.39
N THR A 278 3.48 23.42 17.06
CA THR A 278 3.96 22.26 16.29
C THR A 278 5.15 22.59 15.38
N ASP A 279 5.91 23.65 15.69
CA ASP A 279 7.23 23.87 15.08
C ASP A 279 8.23 22.81 15.58
N TRP A 280 8.26 21.73 14.82
CA TRP A 280 9.08 20.55 15.08
C TRP A 280 10.58 20.82 15.08
N ASP A 281 11.05 21.83 14.35
CA ASP A 281 12.47 22.14 14.26
C ASP A 281 12.94 22.93 15.48
N GLN A 282 12.11 23.82 16.04
CA GLN A 282 12.40 24.46 17.33
C GLN A 282 12.32 23.46 18.49
N ILE A 283 11.29 22.60 18.53
CA ILE A 283 11.19 21.54 19.55
C ILE A 283 12.39 20.57 19.45
N LYS A 284 12.87 20.26 18.23
CA LYS A 284 14.05 19.42 18.01
C LYS A 284 15.35 20.05 18.53
N LYS A 285 15.47 21.39 18.51
CA LYS A 285 16.59 22.13 19.13
C LYS A 285 16.53 22.07 20.67
N ALA A 286 15.33 22.14 21.26
CA ALA A 286 15.14 21.99 22.70
C ALA A 286 15.47 20.56 23.20
N LEU A 287 15.25 19.54 22.37
CA LEU A 287 15.55 18.14 22.67
C LEU A 287 16.63 17.58 21.71
N PRO A 288 17.89 18.05 21.77
CA PRO A 288 18.95 17.70 20.82
C PRO A 288 19.26 16.19 20.83
N HIS A 289 19.13 15.54 21.99
CA HIS A 289 19.41 14.12 22.19
C HIS A 289 18.26 13.16 21.83
N ARG A 290 17.09 13.65 21.41
CA ARG A 290 15.98 12.81 20.93
C ARG A 290 15.78 12.98 19.44
N SER A 291 15.62 11.88 18.70
CA SER A 291 15.25 11.95 17.28
C SER A 291 13.88 12.61 17.13
N LEU A 292 13.69 13.39 16.07
CA LEU A 292 12.42 14.07 15.81
C LEU A 292 11.26 13.08 15.68
N TYR A 293 11.53 11.87 15.18
CA TYR A 293 10.56 10.78 15.16
C TYR A 293 10.01 10.46 16.57
N PHE A 294 10.89 10.33 17.56
CA PHE A 294 10.50 10.03 18.94
C PHE A 294 9.82 11.21 19.63
N ILE A 295 10.25 12.44 19.35
CA ILE A 295 9.59 13.66 19.83
C ILE A 295 8.13 13.68 19.35
N LYS A 296 7.91 13.52 18.04
CA LYS A 296 6.57 13.47 17.43
C LYS A 296 5.74 12.30 17.97
N GLN A 297 6.32 11.11 18.10
CA GLN A 297 5.64 9.94 18.67
C GLN A 297 5.22 10.19 20.12
N LYS A 298 6.09 10.82 20.92
CA LYS A 298 5.82 11.10 22.34
C LYS A 298 4.72 12.14 22.50
N TYR A 299 4.78 13.25 21.77
CA TYR A 299 3.72 14.25 21.73
C TYR A 299 2.37 13.63 21.34
N ARG A 300 2.33 12.86 20.23
CA ARG A 300 1.08 12.27 19.71
C ARG A 300 0.35 11.38 20.72
N ASN A 301 1.11 10.63 21.51
CA ASN A 301 0.58 9.54 22.32
C ASN A 301 0.51 9.84 23.83
N SER A 302 1.19 10.87 24.36
CA SER A 302 1.44 11.05 25.80
C SER A 302 0.44 12.01 26.48
N PRO A 303 -0.44 11.52 27.39
CA PRO A 303 -1.38 12.36 28.14
C PRO A 303 -0.75 13.33 29.15
N SER A 304 0.57 13.25 29.36
CA SER A 304 1.31 14.26 30.16
C SER A 304 1.78 15.45 29.34
N VAL A 305 1.75 15.36 28.01
CA VAL A 305 2.11 16.46 27.08
C VAL A 305 0.85 17.04 26.46
N ARG A 306 -0.15 16.20 26.17
CA ARG A 306 -1.47 16.59 25.66
C ARG A 306 -2.53 16.35 26.73
N THR A 307 -3.00 17.42 27.37
CA THR A 307 -3.94 17.40 28.50
C THR A 307 -5.36 16.98 28.12
N GLU A 308 -5.71 17.07 26.83
CA GLU A 308 -6.94 16.54 26.21
C GLU A 308 -7.15 15.02 26.41
N PHE A 309 -6.11 14.26 26.75
CA PHE A 309 -6.20 12.81 26.89
C PHE A 309 -6.42 12.33 28.33
N ASN A 310 -7.48 11.55 28.53
CA ASN A 310 -7.87 10.94 29.78
C ASN A 310 -6.87 9.87 30.24
N LYS A 311 -6.38 9.99 31.49
CA LYS A 311 -5.50 9.01 32.16
C LYS A 311 -6.28 7.94 32.96
N GLY A 312 -7.56 8.17 33.22
CA GLY A 312 -8.42 7.30 34.05
C GLY A 312 -8.93 6.03 33.35
N PRO A 313 -9.81 5.24 34.02
CA PRO A 313 -10.47 4.07 33.43
C PRO A 313 -11.30 4.46 32.20
N TRP A 314 -11.57 3.49 31.33
CA TRP A 314 -12.45 3.70 30.17
C TRP A 314 -13.90 3.80 30.61
N SER A 315 -14.64 4.72 30.02
CA SER A 315 -16.09 4.87 30.20
C SER A 315 -16.84 4.10 29.11
N LEU A 316 -18.06 3.65 29.40
CA LEU A 316 -18.91 2.95 28.44
C LEU A 316 -19.10 3.72 27.13
N ASN A 317 -19.19 5.06 27.19
CA ASN A 317 -19.27 5.90 25.98
C ASN A 317 -17.99 5.82 25.15
N GLU A 318 -16.80 5.93 25.77
CA GLU A 318 -15.52 5.79 25.06
C GLU A 318 -15.36 4.38 24.45
N GLU A 319 -15.86 3.34 25.11
CA GLU A 319 -15.83 1.96 24.62
C GLU A 319 -16.76 1.75 23.42
N LEU A 320 -18.00 2.25 23.48
CA LEU A 320 -18.94 2.22 22.35
C LEU A 320 -18.41 3.02 21.15
N THR A 321 -17.90 4.24 21.39
CA THR A 321 -17.27 5.05 20.34
C THR A 321 -16.02 4.38 19.76
N LEU A 322 -15.22 3.67 20.57
CA LEU A 322 -14.08 2.90 20.08
C LEU A 322 -14.51 1.78 19.11
N VAL A 323 -15.57 1.02 19.45
CA VAL A 323 -16.09 -0.04 18.58
C VAL A 323 -16.62 0.54 17.27
N GLU A 324 -17.41 1.61 17.33
CA GLU A 324 -17.90 2.31 16.12
C GLU A 324 -16.74 2.83 15.25
N ALA A 325 -15.76 3.49 15.88
CA ALA A 325 -14.61 4.06 15.20
C ALA A 325 -13.72 2.98 14.53
N VAL A 326 -13.54 1.83 15.19
CA VAL A 326 -12.81 0.69 14.61
C VAL A 326 -13.61 0.03 13.48
N ASN A 327 -14.94 -0.06 13.58
CA ASN A 327 -15.77 -0.54 12.47
C ASN A 327 -15.70 0.40 11.26
N LYS A 328 -15.63 1.72 11.48
CA LYS A 328 -15.59 2.74 10.44
C LYS A 328 -14.21 2.92 9.78
N TYR A 329 -13.14 2.93 10.58
CA TYR A 329 -11.77 3.26 10.12
C TYR A 329 -10.78 2.09 10.18
N GLY A 330 -11.18 0.94 10.76
CA GLY A 330 -10.28 -0.17 11.04
C GLY A 330 -9.21 0.20 12.07
N ARG A 331 -8.03 -0.43 11.96
CA ARG A 331 -6.88 -0.19 12.86
C ARG A 331 -6.12 1.12 12.56
N ARG A 332 -6.82 2.14 12.05
CA ARG A 332 -6.29 3.48 11.82
C ARG A 332 -6.37 4.30 13.10
N TRP A 333 -5.48 4.00 14.05
CA TRP A 333 -5.57 4.50 15.42
C TRP A 333 -5.57 6.03 15.58
N ASN A 334 -5.07 6.80 14.61
CA ASN A 334 -5.20 8.26 14.61
C ASN A 334 -6.65 8.69 14.39
N ASP A 335 -7.30 8.17 13.35
CA ASP A 335 -8.69 8.51 13.03
C ASP A 335 -9.66 8.01 14.12
N VAL A 336 -9.34 6.84 14.70
CA VAL A 336 -10.06 6.28 15.87
C VAL A 336 -9.90 7.18 17.10
N SER A 337 -8.68 7.59 17.43
CA SER A 337 -8.38 8.52 18.53
C SER A 337 -9.07 9.87 18.34
N ASN A 338 -9.05 10.43 17.13
CA ASN A 338 -9.71 11.69 16.80
C ASN A 338 -11.25 11.60 16.93
N MET A 339 -11.84 10.44 16.66
CA MET A 339 -13.28 10.21 16.84
C MET A 339 -13.69 10.06 18.31
N ILE A 340 -12.83 9.45 19.14
CA ILE A 340 -13.06 9.35 20.59
C ILE A 340 -12.78 10.70 21.28
N GLY A 341 -11.82 11.48 20.77
CA GLY A 341 -11.40 12.79 21.28
C GLY A 341 -10.58 12.72 22.57
N THR A 342 -10.99 11.89 23.54
CA THR A 342 -10.43 11.83 24.89
C THR A 342 -9.30 10.82 25.07
N ARG A 343 -8.95 10.02 24.05
CA ARG A 343 -7.96 8.92 24.16
C ARG A 343 -6.95 9.00 23.04
N SER A 344 -5.67 8.84 23.39
CA SER A 344 -4.58 8.87 22.42
C SER A 344 -4.58 7.61 21.53
N PRO A 345 -3.96 7.66 20.33
CA PRO A 345 -3.92 6.51 19.41
C PRO A 345 -3.34 5.24 20.05
N ASP A 346 -2.39 5.42 20.96
CA ASP A 346 -1.73 4.34 21.70
C ASP A 346 -2.68 3.70 22.74
N GLN A 347 -3.44 4.54 23.45
CA GLN A 347 -4.46 4.07 24.40
C GLN A 347 -5.54 3.26 23.68
N CYS A 348 -6.04 3.75 22.54
CA CYS A 348 -7.05 3.04 21.74
C CYS A 348 -6.54 1.68 21.26
N CYS A 349 -5.32 1.65 20.70
CA CYS A 349 -4.69 0.41 20.24
C CYS A 349 -4.47 -0.59 21.39
N CYS A 350 -3.99 -0.11 22.54
CA CYS A 350 -3.71 -0.94 23.71
C CYS A 350 -4.99 -1.50 24.35
N TYR A 351 -6.06 -0.70 24.43
CA TYR A 351 -7.33 -1.14 24.99
C TYR A 351 -7.97 -2.20 24.10
N TYR A 352 -8.16 -1.90 22.81
CA TYR A 352 -8.71 -2.82 21.81
C TYR A 352 -7.96 -4.18 21.77
N SER A 353 -6.62 -4.14 21.85
CA SER A 353 -5.80 -5.36 21.84
C SER A 353 -5.95 -6.21 23.11
N LYS A 354 -6.36 -5.62 24.24
CA LYS A 354 -6.60 -6.33 25.51
C LYS A 354 -8.02 -6.90 25.57
N THR A 355 -9.02 -6.18 25.08
CA THR A 355 -10.43 -6.56 25.18
C THR A 355 -10.91 -7.51 24.10
N LYS A 356 -10.15 -7.69 23.00
CA LYS A 356 -10.49 -8.58 21.87
C LYS A 356 -11.83 -8.23 21.19
N LEU A 357 -12.19 -6.95 21.17
CA LEU A 357 -13.35 -6.41 20.46
C LEU A 357 -13.20 -6.45 18.92
#